data_AF-A0A8H3G8V7-F1
#
_entry.id   AF-A0A8H3G8V7-F1
#
_cell.length_a   1.000
_cell.length_b   1.000
_cell.length_c   1.000
_cell.angle_alpha   90.00
_cell.angle_beta   90.00
_cell.angle_gamma   90.00
#
_symmetry.space_group_name_H-M   'P 1'
#
loop_
_entity.id
_entity.type
_entity.pdbx_description
1 polymer ?
#
loop_
_entity_poly.entity_id
_entity_poly.type
_entity_poly.pdbx_seq_one_letter_code
_entity_poly.pdbx_strand_id
1 'polypeptide(L)'
;MPPPGWTTPESGAEATSPLDLSRLGESIGATHSIGLPIHVYALYENAFRAYRKQSIEQNNKDSARLYAEFAKIAEQNEFAWNYGEEAPAAETISTVTAKNRIICFPYPLLMNAFNNVNLAASCILTSTEYVRRLGIPESKWVYPLGGAGTQDPDSFWEQASDLSKEEVDLYDFYSCFPIVPKLACQHIGLPFTKPSRPITLLGGLTAFGGAGNNYSMHALTAMVRQLRRGNGQNGLILANGGVLTYQHALCLSTSPRRDGSAYPDRNPLPSHVTDIPIPRLTVQASGEATYTVEYNRNGTPKIGFIVGRLTSSNERFVANTGNAKTLEQLSSAENEPIGRAGWVGGGGGGRNLFTFEERANL
;
A
#
# COMPACT_ATOMS: atom_id res chain seq x y z
N MET A 1 -7.07 -14.26 -24.58
CA MET A 1 -7.49 -15.67 -24.44
C MET A 1 -6.60 -16.31 -23.39
N PRO A 2 -7.11 -17.19 -22.51
CA PRO A 2 -6.25 -17.92 -21.58
C PRO A 2 -5.23 -18.77 -22.36
N PRO A 3 -4.04 -19.05 -21.79
CA PRO A 3 -3.03 -19.86 -22.47
C PRO A 3 -3.56 -21.28 -22.79
N PRO A 4 -3.06 -21.94 -23.85
CA PRO A 4 -3.45 -23.30 -24.20
C PRO A 4 -3.26 -24.27 -23.02
N GLY A 5 -4.26 -25.11 -22.75
CA GLY A 5 -4.21 -26.13 -21.69
C GLY A 5 -4.60 -25.65 -20.29
N TRP A 6 -4.98 -24.39 -20.11
CA TRP A 6 -5.56 -23.91 -18.85
C TRP A 6 -6.98 -24.42 -18.68
N THR A 7 -7.31 -24.82 -17.44
CA THR A 7 -8.69 -25.15 -17.06
C THR A 7 -9.59 -23.99 -17.42
N THR A 8 -10.68 -24.29 -18.13
CA THR A 8 -11.69 -23.29 -18.45
C THR A 8 -12.19 -22.70 -17.13
N PRO A 9 -12.20 -21.36 -16.95
CA PRO A 9 -12.74 -20.77 -15.73
C PRO A 9 -14.16 -21.31 -15.47
N GLU A 10 -14.49 -21.60 -14.20
CA GLU A 10 -15.83 -22.09 -13.86
C GLU A 10 -16.90 -21.14 -14.41
N SER A 11 -17.85 -21.72 -15.14
CA SER A 11 -19.00 -20.98 -15.65
C SER A 11 -19.84 -20.48 -14.48
N GLY A 12 -19.90 -19.16 -14.29
CA GLY A 12 -20.64 -18.54 -13.19
C GLY A 12 -19.79 -18.13 -11.98
N ALA A 13 -18.46 -18.30 -12.02
CA ALA A 13 -17.59 -17.67 -11.02
C ALA A 13 -17.79 -16.14 -11.08
N GLU A 14 -18.23 -15.54 -9.97
CA GLU A 14 -18.38 -14.09 -9.89
C GLU A 14 -17.01 -13.43 -10.08
N ALA A 15 -16.91 -12.56 -11.08
CA ALA A 15 -15.70 -11.79 -11.31
C ALA A 15 -15.52 -10.79 -10.16
N THR A 16 -14.68 -11.12 -9.19
CA THR A 16 -14.36 -10.23 -8.08
C THR A 16 -13.47 -9.08 -8.56
N SER A 17 -14.02 -7.89 -8.74
CA SER A 17 -13.23 -6.68 -9.03
C SER A 17 -12.66 -6.04 -7.76
N PRO A 18 -11.38 -5.63 -7.72
CA PRO A 18 -10.84 -4.79 -6.64
C PRO A 18 -11.50 -3.40 -6.56
N LEU A 19 -12.31 -3.03 -7.55
CA LEU A 19 -13.06 -1.77 -7.64
C LEU A 19 -14.53 -1.91 -7.21
N ASP A 20 -14.91 -3.08 -6.70
CA ASP A 20 -16.28 -3.38 -6.30
C ASP A 20 -16.56 -2.89 -4.86
N LEU A 21 -17.26 -1.76 -4.76
CA LEU A 21 -17.68 -1.16 -3.50
C LEU A 21 -18.79 -1.94 -2.77
N SER A 22 -19.50 -2.86 -3.44
CA SER A 22 -20.60 -3.61 -2.81
C SER A 22 -20.13 -4.48 -1.63
N ARG A 23 -18.84 -4.85 -1.62
CA ARG A 23 -18.19 -5.60 -0.54
C ARG A 23 -18.13 -4.87 0.79
N LEU A 24 -18.38 -3.56 0.79
CA LEU A 24 -18.36 -2.75 2.00
C LEU A 24 -19.63 -2.90 2.85
N GLY A 25 -20.65 -3.62 2.37
CA GLY A 25 -21.90 -3.86 3.11
C GLY A 25 -22.59 -2.57 3.57
N GLU A 26 -23.24 -2.62 4.73
CA GLU A 26 -23.82 -1.44 5.39
C GLU A 26 -22.78 -0.74 6.27
N SER A 27 -21.86 0.00 5.66
CA SER A 27 -20.81 0.77 6.36
C SER A 27 -20.81 2.25 5.99
N ILE A 28 -20.19 3.08 6.83
CA ILE A 28 -19.97 4.51 6.51
C ILE A 28 -19.20 4.69 5.19
N GLY A 29 -18.33 3.73 4.85
CA GLY A 29 -17.63 3.66 3.58
C GLY A 29 -18.60 3.47 2.41
N ALA A 30 -19.50 2.50 2.51
CA ALA A 30 -20.54 2.27 1.51
C ALA A 30 -21.45 3.50 1.32
N THR A 31 -21.91 4.10 2.43
CA THR A 31 -22.74 5.32 2.39
C THR A 31 -22.07 6.43 1.59
N HIS A 32 -20.76 6.64 1.75
CA HIS A 32 -20.00 7.70 1.08
C HIS A 32 -19.26 7.23 -0.18
N SER A 33 -19.50 6.01 -0.65
CA SER A 33 -18.83 5.38 -1.80
C SER A 33 -17.29 5.41 -1.70
N ILE A 34 -16.77 5.25 -0.49
CA ILE A 34 -15.33 5.27 -0.16
C ILE A 34 -14.91 3.94 0.47
N GLY A 35 -13.74 3.43 0.10
CA GLY A 35 -13.20 2.19 0.67
C GLY A 35 -12.33 1.38 -0.29
N LEU A 36 -12.34 1.73 -1.59
CA LEU A 36 -11.40 1.14 -2.54
C LEU A 36 -9.95 1.52 -2.17
N PRO A 37 -8.96 0.64 -2.44
CA PRO A 37 -7.55 0.95 -2.20
C PRO A 37 -7.11 2.29 -2.80
N ILE A 38 -7.56 2.60 -4.03
CA ILE A 38 -7.26 3.87 -4.70
C ILE A 38 -7.75 5.11 -3.93
N HIS A 39 -8.78 4.98 -3.08
CA HIS A 39 -9.29 6.07 -2.25
C HIS A 39 -8.52 6.15 -0.92
N VAL A 40 -8.40 5.01 -0.23
CA VAL A 40 -7.89 4.98 1.15
C VAL A 40 -6.38 5.24 1.20
N TYR A 41 -5.60 4.64 0.29
CA TYR A 41 -4.16 4.89 0.23
C TYR A 41 -3.83 6.34 -0.12
N ALA A 42 -4.65 6.96 -0.99
CA ALA A 42 -4.49 8.37 -1.33
C ALA A 42 -4.78 9.30 -0.13
N LEU A 43 -5.77 8.97 0.71
CA LEU A 43 -6.00 9.67 1.97
C LEU A 43 -4.81 9.55 2.93
N TYR A 44 -4.23 8.35 3.08
CA TYR A 44 -3.04 8.16 3.91
C TYR A 44 -1.84 8.96 3.41
N GLU A 45 -1.63 8.99 2.09
CA GLU A 45 -0.58 9.79 1.47
C GLU A 45 -0.74 11.28 1.75
N ASN A 46 -1.96 11.81 1.58
CA ASN A 46 -2.25 13.22 1.84
C ASN A 46 -2.10 13.56 3.33
N ALA A 47 -2.55 12.67 4.22
CA ALA A 47 -2.33 12.83 5.66
C ALA A 47 -0.85 12.78 6.05
N PHE A 48 -0.09 11.85 5.45
CA PHE A 48 1.34 11.69 5.68
C PHE A 48 2.14 12.90 5.20
N ARG A 49 1.79 13.41 4.02
CA ARG A 49 2.33 14.65 3.46
C ARG A 49 2.09 15.84 4.40
N ALA A 50 0.86 16.00 4.89
CA ALA A 50 0.52 17.05 5.85
C ALA A 50 1.29 16.91 7.17
N TYR A 51 1.37 15.71 7.72
CA TYR A 51 2.17 15.40 8.92
C TYR A 51 3.65 15.81 8.74
N ARG A 52 4.21 15.55 7.56
CA ARG A 52 5.60 15.91 7.21
C ARG A 52 5.75 17.34 6.69
N LYS A 53 4.68 18.14 6.67
CA LYS A 53 4.63 19.52 6.15
C LYS A 53 5.20 19.63 4.73
N GLN A 54 4.96 18.62 3.90
CA GLN A 54 5.44 18.58 2.52
C GLN A 54 4.43 19.26 1.58
N SER A 55 4.93 20.01 0.59
CA SER A 55 4.07 20.49 -0.50
C SER A 55 3.58 19.33 -1.37
N ILE A 56 2.50 19.56 -2.13
CA ILE A 56 1.98 18.60 -3.12
C ILE A 56 3.07 18.20 -4.11
N GLU A 57 3.81 19.17 -4.63
CA GLU A 57 4.90 18.95 -5.58
C GLU A 57 6.04 18.12 -4.97
N GLN A 58 6.46 18.42 -3.74
CA GLN A 58 7.52 17.66 -3.08
C GLN A 58 7.10 16.20 -2.88
N ASN A 59 5.86 15.97 -2.45
CA ASN A 59 5.36 14.62 -2.28
C ASN A 59 5.29 13.84 -3.61
N ASN A 60 4.85 14.48 -4.69
CA ASN A 60 4.82 13.88 -6.02
C ASN A 60 6.23 13.51 -6.50
N LYS A 61 7.21 14.41 -6.33
CA LYS A 61 8.62 14.15 -6.67
C LYS A 61 9.18 12.99 -5.86
N ASP A 62 8.91 12.93 -4.56
CA ASP A 62 9.38 11.86 -3.68
C ASP A 62 8.79 10.50 -4.09
N SER A 63 7.48 10.43 -4.37
CA SER A 63 6.83 9.21 -4.86
C SER A 63 7.36 8.77 -6.21
N ALA A 64 7.57 9.71 -7.14
CA ALA A 64 8.04 9.41 -8.47
C ALA A 64 9.47 8.89 -8.50
N ARG A 65 10.36 9.48 -7.68
CA ARG A 65 11.73 8.97 -7.52
C ARG A 65 11.73 7.55 -6.97
N LEU A 66 10.95 7.31 -5.92
CA LEU A 66 10.82 5.97 -5.34
C LEU A 66 10.39 4.94 -6.39
N TYR A 67 9.39 5.26 -7.21
CA TYR A 67 8.87 4.34 -8.22
C TYR A 67 9.77 4.20 -9.45
N ALA A 68 10.58 5.22 -9.78
CA ALA A 68 11.61 5.11 -10.81
C ALA A 68 12.71 4.10 -10.41
N GLU A 69 13.16 4.14 -9.15
CA GLU A 69 14.11 3.16 -8.62
C GLU A 69 13.55 1.75 -8.65
N PHE A 70 12.26 1.60 -8.32
CA PHE A 70 11.57 0.31 -8.39
C PHE A 70 11.48 -0.20 -9.83
N ALA A 71 11.17 0.68 -10.78
CA ALA A 71 11.11 0.32 -12.18
C ALA A 71 12.48 -0.12 -12.73
N LYS A 72 13.59 0.48 -12.27
CA LYS A 72 14.96 0.04 -12.63
C LYS A 72 15.28 -1.38 -12.17
N ILE A 73 14.75 -1.78 -11.01
CA ILE A 73 14.87 -3.17 -10.53
C ILE A 73 14.03 -4.12 -11.39
N ALA A 74 12.80 -3.73 -11.73
CA ALA A 74 11.90 -4.55 -12.55
C ALA A 74 12.41 -4.72 -14.00
N GLU A 75 13.00 -3.67 -14.59
CA GLU A 75 13.63 -3.70 -15.92
C GLU A 75 14.64 -4.86 -16.07
N GLN A 76 15.33 -5.23 -14.98
CA GLN A 76 16.33 -6.30 -14.93
C GLN A 76 15.79 -7.65 -14.43
N ASN A 77 14.50 -7.74 -14.11
CA ASN A 77 13.88 -8.92 -13.53
C ASN A 77 13.09 -9.70 -14.59
N GLU A 78 13.58 -10.87 -15.00
CA GLU A 78 13.00 -11.71 -16.06
C GLU A 78 11.53 -12.13 -15.81
N PHE A 79 11.04 -12.02 -14.57
CA PHE A 79 9.66 -12.34 -14.20
C PHE A 79 8.73 -11.12 -14.21
N ALA A 80 9.28 -9.92 -14.37
CA ALA A 80 8.50 -8.69 -14.44
C ALA A 80 7.75 -8.57 -15.78
N TRP A 81 6.53 -8.04 -15.76
CA TRP A 81 5.77 -7.82 -17.00
C TRP A 81 6.41 -6.78 -17.94
N ASN A 82 7.27 -5.90 -17.41
CA ASN A 82 8.03 -4.90 -18.16
C ASN A 82 9.52 -5.29 -18.34
N TYR A 83 9.85 -6.58 -18.17
CA TYR A 83 11.23 -7.06 -18.31
C TYR A 83 11.84 -6.65 -19.65
N GLY A 84 13.04 -6.05 -19.60
CA GLY A 84 13.76 -5.58 -20.79
C GLY A 84 13.22 -4.28 -21.40
N GLU A 85 12.15 -3.70 -20.86
CA GLU A 85 11.69 -2.36 -21.21
C GLU A 85 12.44 -1.31 -20.38
N GLU A 86 12.84 -0.21 -21.03
CA GLU A 86 13.54 0.89 -20.34
C GLU A 86 12.68 1.44 -19.20
N ALA A 87 13.21 1.41 -17.97
CA ALA A 87 12.45 1.91 -16.83
C ALA A 87 12.19 3.42 -16.95
N PRO A 88 10.94 3.87 -16.75
CA PRO A 88 10.58 5.28 -16.85
C PRO A 88 11.32 6.13 -15.82
N ALA A 89 11.74 7.32 -16.24
CA ALA A 89 12.33 8.31 -15.35
C ALA A 89 11.31 8.84 -14.34
N ALA A 90 11.80 9.37 -13.22
CA ALA A 90 10.96 9.99 -12.18
C ALA A 90 10.12 11.14 -12.76
N GLU A 91 10.68 11.92 -13.69
CA GLU A 91 9.99 12.98 -14.40
C GLU A 91 8.78 12.43 -15.15
N THR A 92 8.94 11.32 -15.88
CA THR A 92 7.84 10.63 -16.59
C THR A 92 6.74 10.16 -15.63
N ILE A 93 7.14 9.54 -14.51
CA ILE A 93 6.18 9.03 -13.50
C ILE A 93 5.42 10.18 -12.83
N SER A 94 6.09 11.30 -12.55
CA SER A 94 5.50 12.46 -11.89
C SER A 94 4.62 13.33 -12.80
N THR A 95 4.87 13.29 -14.12
CA THR A 95 4.19 14.17 -15.08
C THR A 95 2.81 13.65 -15.42
N VAL A 96 1.79 14.45 -15.11
CA VAL A 96 0.41 14.16 -15.47
C VAL A 96 0.23 14.38 -16.98
N THR A 97 -0.23 13.35 -17.68
CA THR A 97 -0.54 13.41 -19.11
C THR A 97 -1.85 12.66 -19.37
N ALA A 98 -2.35 12.66 -20.61
CA ALA A 98 -3.50 11.81 -20.96
C ALA A 98 -3.24 10.31 -20.72
N LYS A 99 -1.98 9.86 -20.91
CA LYS A 99 -1.58 8.46 -20.67
C LYS A 99 -1.23 8.18 -19.21
N ASN A 100 -0.75 9.19 -18.48
CA ASN A 100 -0.43 9.13 -17.05
C ASN A 100 -1.34 10.06 -16.24
N ARG A 101 -2.66 9.94 -16.44
CA ARG A 101 -3.64 10.82 -15.78
C ARG A 101 -3.69 10.56 -14.27
N ILE A 102 -4.21 11.52 -13.51
CA ILE A 102 -4.57 11.31 -12.11
C ILE A 102 -5.71 10.28 -12.02
N ILE A 103 -5.57 9.32 -11.11
CA ILE A 103 -6.61 8.34 -10.78
C ILE A 103 -7.37 8.82 -9.55
N CYS A 104 -6.65 8.96 -8.45
CA CYS A 104 -7.13 9.53 -7.22
C CYS A 104 -5.99 10.35 -6.60
N PHE A 105 -6.24 11.61 -6.31
CA PHE A 105 -5.19 12.54 -5.89
C PHE A 105 -4.53 12.09 -4.58
N PRO A 106 -3.20 11.88 -4.53
CA PRO A 106 -2.22 12.55 -5.40
C PRO A 106 -1.61 11.68 -6.50
N TYR A 107 -2.16 10.49 -6.77
CA TYR A 107 -1.51 9.49 -7.60
C TYR A 107 -1.91 9.56 -9.09
N PRO A 108 -0.96 9.83 -10.01
CA PRO A 108 -1.11 9.52 -11.42
C PRO A 108 -1.03 8.00 -11.65
N LEU A 109 -1.46 7.55 -12.83
CA LEU A 109 -1.56 6.13 -13.19
C LEU A 109 -0.30 5.33 -12.88
N LEU A 110 0.89 5.85 -13.20
CA LEU A 110 2.19 5.19 -12.97
C LEU A 110 2.61 5.09 -11.49
N MET A 111 1.78 5.57 -10.55
CA MET A 111 1.93 5.36 -9.11
C MET A 111 0.87 4.41 -8.53
N ASN A 112 0.12 3.71 -9.39
CA ASN A 112 -0.89 2.73 -9.01
C ASN A 112 -0.46 1.32 -9.47
N ALA A 113 -0.74 0.30 -8.66
CA ALA A 113 -0.48 -1.09 -9.02
C ALA A 113 -1.16 -1.52 -10.32
N PHE A 114 -0.45 -2.30 -11.14
CA PHE A 114 -0.98 -2.86 -12.39
C PHE A 114 -1.27 -4.34 -12.24
N ASN A 115 -2.51 -4.65 -11.88
CA ASN A 115 -2.87 -5.98 -11.38
C ASN A 115 -3.17 -7.03 -12.47
N ASN A 116 -3.27 -6.61 -13.74
CA ASN A 116 -3.66 -7.51 -14.83
C ASN A 116 -2.45 -8.27 -15.36
N VAL A 117 -1.96 -9.24 -14.58
CA VAL A 117 -0.79 -10.06 -14.89
C VAL A 117 -1.08 -11.55 -14.70
N ASN A 118 -0.33 -12.40 -15.40
CA ASN A 118 -0.39 -13.86 -15.26
C ASN A 118 0.92 -14.35 -14.63
N LEU A 119 0.98 -14.37 -13.30
CA LEU A 119 2.18 -14.72 -12.54
C LEU A 119 1.85 -15.78 -11.47
N ALA A 120 2.79 -16.69 -11.23
CA ALA A 120 2.70 -17.67 -10.15
C ALA A 120 4.04 -17.80 -9.43
N ALA A 121 3.97 -18.01 -8.11
CA ALA A 121 5.11 -18.31 -7.27
C ALA A 121 4.73 -19.40 -6.27
N SER A 122 5.69 -20.24 -5.92
CA SER A 122 5.52 -21.28 -4.91
C SER A 122 6.80 -21.43 -4.11
N CYS A 123 6.64 -21.90 -2.87
CA CYS A 123 7.74 -22.19 -1.96
C CYS A 123 7.56 -23.60 -1.41
N ILE A 124 8.68 -24.32 -1.25
CA ILE A 124 8.71 -25.63 -0.61
C ILE A 124 9.33 -25.43 0.77
N LEU A 125 8.56 -25.75 1.81
CA LEU A 125 9.01 -25.74 3.20
C LEU A 125 9.20 -27.19 3.68
N THR A 126 10.25 -27.42 4.44
CA THR A 126 10.64 -28.76 4.90
C THR A 126 11.56 -28.67 6.11
N SER A 127 11.65 -29.75 6.90
CA SER A 127 12.64 -29.84 7.98
C SER A 127 14.05 -30.01 7.43
N THR A 128 15.04 -29.59 8.23
CA THR A 128 16.47 -29.82 7.96
C THR A 128 16.81 -31.31 7.89
N GLU A 129 16.14 -32.13 8.72
CA GLU A 129 16.28 -33.59 8.69
C GLU A 129 15.89 -34.17 7.32
N TYR A 130 14.74 -33.75 6.79
CA TYR A 130 14.24 -34.30 5.54
C TYR A 130 15.10 -33.88 4.33
N VAL A 131 15.56 -32.62 4.28
CA VAL A 131 16.48 -32.19 3.21
C VAL A 131 17.85 -32.86 3.26
N ARG A 132 18.35 -33.23 4.45
CA ARG A 132 19.56 -34.07 4.59
C ARG A 132 19.34 -35.46 4.01
N ARG A 133 18.20 -36.09 4.32
CA ARG A 133 17.84 -37.40 3.75
C ARG A 133 17.75 -37.38 2.22
N LEU A 134 17.27 -36.27 1.66
CA LEU A 134 17.21 -36.06 0.21
C LEU A 134 18.56 -35.65 -0.42
N GLY A 135 19.62 -35.43 0.37
CA GLY A 135 20.93 -35.01 -0.13
C GLY A 135 20.96 -33.59 -0.70
N ILE A 136 20.04 -32.71 -0.30
CA ILE A 136 20.01 -31.32 -0.77
C ILE A 136 21.14 -30.53 -0.08
N PRO A 137 22.07 -29.90 -0.83
CA PRO A 137 23.20 -29.17 -0.23
C PRO A 137 22.76 -28.03 0.70
N GLU A 138 23.46 -27.84 1.82
CA GLU A 138 23.18 -26.77 2.80
C GLU A 138 23.26 -25.36 2.18
N SER A 139 24.05 -25.18 1.12
CA SER A 139 24.10 -23.92 0.34
C SER A 139 22.77 -23.55 -0.35
N LYS A 140 21.81 -24.47 -0.41
CA LYS A 140 20.45 -24.21 -0.87
C LYS A 140 19.48 -23.92 0.27
N TRP A 141 19.88 -24.06 1.53
CA TRP A 141 18.95 -23.89 2.62
C TRP A 141 18.81 -22.41 2.97
N VAL A 142 17.57 -21.99 3.18
CA VAL A 142 17.23 -20.66 3.71
C VAL A 142 16.25 -20.90 4.82
N TYR A 143 16.58 -20.39 6.00
CA TYR A 143 15.83 -20.58 7.22
C TYR A 143 14.87 -19.40 7.39
N PRO A 144 13.58 -19.62 7.62
CA PRO A 144 12.79 -18.60 8.30
C PRO A 144 13.43 -18.40 9.67
N LEU A 145 13.71 -17.17 10.08
CA LEU A 145 14.21 -16.86 11.42
C LEU A 145 13.05 -16.58 12.38
N GLY A 146 11.99 -15.98 11.85
CA GLY A 146 10.80 -15.62 12.60
C GLY A 146 9.87 -14.83 11.69
N GLY A 147 8.61 -14.79 12.06
CA GLY A 147 7.61 -13.99 11.39
C GLY A 147 6.51 -13.66 12.37
N ALA A 148 5.81 -12.57 12.09
CA ALA A 148 4.71 -12.12 12.90
C ALA A 148 3.68 -11.45 11.99
N GLY A 149 2.42 -11.72 12.28
CA GLY A 149 1.29 -11.12 11.60
C GLY A 149 0.42 -10.39 12.60
N THR A 150 -0.08 -9.22 12.24
CA THR A 150 -1.18 -8.61 13.00
C THR A 150 -2.11 -7.95 12.02
N GLN A 151 -3.34 -7.79 12.47
CA GLN A 151 -4.27 -6.86 11.87
C GLN A 151 -4.25 -5.58 12.71
N ASP A 152 -4.38 -4.45 12.04
CA ASP A 152 -4.74 -3.23 12.74
C ASP A 152 -6.05 -3.47 13.52
N PRO A 153 -6.26 -2.79 14.66
CA PRO A 153 -7.62 -2.47 15.06
C PRO A 153 -8.16 -1.50 13.98
N ASP A 154 -9.26 -0.80 14.18
CA ASP A 154 -9.51 0.33 13.29
C ASP A 154 -8.43 1.48 13.42
N SER A 155 -7.26 1.28 14.07
CA SER A 155 -6.10 2.22 14.23
C SER A 155 -4.73 1.59 14.68
N PHE A 156 -3.67 1.67 13.86
CA PHE A 156 -2.40 0.87 13.77
C PHE A 156 -1.17 1.22 14.66
N TRP A 157 -0.31 0.23 15.01
CA TRP A 157 1.20 0.16 14.98
C TRP A 157 1.90 -0.38 16.27
N GLU A 158 2.42 -1.64 16.30
CA GLU A 158 3.79 -2.01 16.80
C GLU A 158 4.20 -3.53 16.72
N GLN A 159 5.53 -3.74 16.50
CA GLN A 159 6.47 -4.90 16.66
C GLN A 159 6.50 -6.13 15.73
N ALA A 160 7.70 -6.45 15.18
CA ALA A 160 8.13 -7.81 14.79
C ALA A 160 9.68 -7.97 14.67
N SER A 161 10.21 -9.04 15.28
CA SER A 161 11.57 -9.64 15.19
C SER A 161 12.66 -9.19 16.19
N ASP A 162 13.52 -10.15 16.60
CA ASP A 162 14.71 -9.96 17.45
C ASP A 162 15.94 -9.41 16.68
N LEU A 163 15.80 -9.15 15.37
CA LEU A 163 16.86 -8.52 14.59
C LEU A 163 16.80 -7.01 14.79
N SER A 164 17.94 -6.41 15.12
CA SER A 164 18.08 -4.97 15.01
C SER A 164 18.02 -4.55 13.54
N LYS A 165 17.52 -3.36 13.24
CA LYS A 165 17.41 -2.85 11.85
C LYS A 165 18.76 -2.81 11.13
N GLU A 166 19.85 -2.73 11.88
CA GLU A 166 21.23 -2.74 11.39
C GLU A 166 21.64 -4.12 10.83
N GLU A 167 20.99 -5.21 11.25
CA GLU A 167 21.29 -6.60 10.87
C GLU A 167 20.57 -7.09 9.60
N VAL A 168 19.67 -6.28 9.02
CA VAL A 168 18.89 -6.66 7.82
C VAL A 168 19.56 -6.16 6.54
N ASP A 169 20.00 -7.10 5.70
CA ASP A 169 20.76 -6.80 4.47
C ASP A 169 19.87 -6.51 3.26
N LEU A 170 18.69 -7.13 3.20
CA LEU A 170 17.77 -7.06 2.08
C LEU A 170 16.35 -6.79 2.55
N TYR A 171 15.63 -5.95 1.80
CA TYR A 171 14.25 -5.57 2.10
C TYR A 171 13.36 -5.82 0.88
N ASP A 172 12.15 -6.33 1.10
CA ASP A 172 11.05 -6.16 0.16
C ASP A 172 9.81 -5.66 0.89
N PHE A 173 9.44 -4.41 0.62
CA PHE A 173 8.21 -3.79 1.12
C PHE A 173 7.14 -3.81 0.05
N TYR A 174 5.99 -4.41 0.38
CA TYR A 174 4.80 -4.37 -0.46
C TYR A 174 4.47 -2.94 -0.88
N SER A 175 4.12 -2.73 -2.16
CA SER A 175 4.14 -1.40 -2.78
C SER A 175 3.06 -1.22 -3.85
N CYS A 176 1.80 -1.47 -3.50
CA CYS A 176 0.68 -1.18 -4.41
C CYS A 176 0.51 0.33 -4.66
N PHE A 177 0.87 1.15 -3.66
CA PHE A 177 0.92 2.60 -3.70
C PHE A 177 2.17 3.10 -2.95
N PRO A 178 2.71 4.29 -3.28
CA PRO A 178 3.91 4.84 -2.65
C PRO A 178 3.85 4.94 -1.12
N ILE A 179 2.66 5.15 -0.54
CA ILE A 179 2.52 5.34 0.91
C ILE A 179 2.97 4.11 1.72
N VAL A 180 2.80 2.89 1.20
CA VAL A 180 3.13 1.66 1.94
C VAL A 180 4.64 1.56 2.23
N PRO A 181 5.53 1.56 1.21
CA PRO A 181 6.97 1.57 1.47
C PRO A 181 7.44 2.85 2.19
N LYS A 182 6.79 4.01 1.98
CA LYS A 182 7.12 5.24 2.72
C LYS A 182 6.90 5.09 4.23
N LEU A 183 5.76 4.54 4.64
CA LEU A 183 5.45 4.29 6.05
C LEU A 183 6.38 3.22 6.65
N ALA A 184 6.63 2.13 5.91
CA ALA A 184 7.57 1.11 6.34
C ALA A 184 8.96 1.70 6.60
N CYS A 185 9.50 2.45 5.64
CA CYS A 185 10.77 3.16 5.78
C CYS A 185 10.78 4.14 6.95
N GLN A 186 9.72 4.94 7.13
CA GLN A 186 9.65 5.85 8.28
C GLN A 186 9.68 5.10 9.61
N HIS A 187 8.97 3.98 9.73
CA HIS A 187 8.90 3.19 10.95
C HIS A 187 10.28 2.64 11.37
N ILE A 188 11.03 2.09 10.42
CA ILE A 188 12.36 1.52 10.69
C ILE A 188 13.49 2.57 10.58
N GLY A 189 13.17 3.83 10.29
CA GLY A 189 14.12 4.92 10.17
C GLY A 189 15.03 4.85 8.94
N LEU A 190 14.56 4.29 7.82
CA LEU A 190 15.25 4.30 6.53
C LEU A 190 14.78 5.46 5.64
N PRO A 191 15.68 6.09 4.86
CA PRO A 191 15.28 7.07 3.86
C PRO A 191 14.67 6.39 2.64
N PHE A 192 13.39 6.63 2.33
CA PHE A 192 12.75 6.02 1.16
C PHE A 192 13.09 6.70 -0.19
N THR A 193 13.60 7.94 -0.19
CA THR A 193 13.98 8.65 -1.43
C THR A 193 15.39 8.35 -1.89
N LYS A 194 16.22 7.77 -1.01
CA LYS A 194 17.61 7.38 -1.30
C LYS A 194 18.05 6.33 -0.29
N PRO A 195 17.42 5.15 -0.29
CA PRO A 195 17.77 4.12 0.68
C PRO A 195 19.18 3.63 0.38
N SER A 196 19.98 3.36 1.43
CA SER A 196 21.33 2.81 1.29
C SER A 196 21.34 1.38 0.72
N ARG A 197 20.18 0.71 0.77
CA ARG A 197 19.90 -0.63 0.25
C ARG A 197 18.55 -0.62 -0.47
N PRO A 198 18.36 -1.36 -1.58
CA PRO A 198 17.06 -1.47 -2.21
C PRO A 198 15.98 -1.93 -1.21
N ILE A 199 14.81 -1.28 -1.26
CA ILE A 199 13.64 -1.63 -0.42
C ILE A 199 12.60 -2.50 -1.14
N THR A 200 12.96 -3.00 -2.32
CA THR A 200 12.26 -4.04 -3.07
C THR A 200 13.28 -4.92 -3.77
N LEU A 201 12.94 -6.19 -3.95
CA LEU A 201 13.69 -7.16 -4.76
C LEU A 201 13.04 -7.41 -6.12
N LEU A 202 11.76 -7.08 -6.26
CA LEU A 202 10.98 -7.33 -7.46
C LEU A 202 10.86 -6.11 -8.37
N GLY A 203 10.88 -4.90 -7.79
CA GLY A 203 10.60 -3.64 -8.47
C GLY A 203 9.17 -3.12 -8.29
N GLY A 204 8.49 -3.53 -7.22
CA GLY A 204 7.15 -3.05 -6.84
C GLY A 204 6.00 -3.43 -7.79
N LEU A 205 4.75 -3.27 -7.33
CA LEU A 205 3.57 -3.80 -8.03
C LEU A 205 3.22 -3.08 -9.34
N THR A 206 3.78 -1.89 -9.58
CA THR A 206 3.56 -1.16 -10.85
C THR A 206 4.47 -1.69 -11.94
N ALA A 207 5.76 -1.91 -11.63
CA ALA A 207 6.75 -2.32 -12.63
C ALA A 207 6.93 -3.84 -12.67
N PHE A 208 6.93 -4.56 -11.55
CA PHE A 208 6.98 -6.03 -11.57
C PHE A 208 5.71 -6.67 -12.15
N GLY A 209 4.56 -6.06 -11.87
CA GLY A 209 3.25 -6.65 -12.12
C GLY A 209 2.55 -6.96 -10.81
N GLY A 210 1.35 -6.41 -10.65
CA GLY A 210 0.57 -6.46 -9.43
C GLY A 210 -0.13 -7.80 -9.27
N ALA A 211 0.60 -8.85 -8.94
CA ALA A 211 0.01 -10.12 -8.50
C ALA A 211 -0.74 -9.99 -7.15
N GLY A 212 -1.24 -8.79 -6.80
CA GLY A 212 -2.03 -8.40 -5.64
C GLY A 212 -1.79 -9.28 -4.44
N ASN A 213 -2.69 -10.24 -4.24
CA ASN A 213 -2.68 -11.15 -3.10
C ASN A 213 -1.45 -12.07 -3.01
N ASN A 214 -0.84 -12.42 -4.15
CA ASN A 214 0.32 -13.30 -4.25
C ASN A 214 1.67 -12.57 -4.44
N TYR A 215 1.70 -11.23 -4.47
CA TYR A 215 2.94 -10.46 -4.69
C TYR A 215 4.04 -10.85 -3.69
N SER A 216 3.73 -10.93 -2.40
CA SER A 216 4.73 -11.23 -1.37
C SER A 216 5.26 -12.67 -1.44
N MET A 217 4.56 -13.60 -2.10
CA MET A 217 5.11 -14.92 -2.41
C MET A 217 6.22 -14.82 -3.47
N HIS A 218 6.05 -13.96 -4.48
CA HIS A 218 7.13 -13.66 -5.43
C HIS A 218 8.32 -13.02 -4.71
N ALA A 219 8.07 -12.10 -3.76
CA ALA A 219 9.12 -11.46 -2.98
C ALA A 219 9.91 -12.49 -2.16
N LEU A 220 9.22 -13.47 -1.57
CA LEU A 220 9.83 -14.60 -0.87
C LEU A 220 10.77 -15.39 -1.79
N THR A 221 10.32 -15.75 -3.00
CA THR A 221 11.16 -16.47 -3.96
C THR A 221 12.38 -15.64 -4.39
N ALA A 222 12.22 -14.33 -4.58
CA ALA A 222 13.31 -13.43 -4.94
C ALA A 222 14.33 -13.31 -3.78
N MET A 223 13.86 -13.15 -2.55
CA MET A 223 14.69 -13.10 -1.34
C MET A 223 15.54 -14.35 -1.19
N VAL A 224 14.91 -15.54 -1.32
CA VAL A 224 15.63 -16.82 -1.27
C VAL A 224 16.70 -16.92 -2.36
N ARG A 225 16.44 -16.45 -3.58
CA ARG A 225 17.43 -16.43 -4.66
C ARG A 225 18.60 -15.48 -4.35
N GLN A 226 18.32 -14.29 -3.80
CA GLN A 226 19.36 -13.31 -3.44
C GLN A 226 20.25 -13.83 -2.31
N LEU A 227 19.65 -14.37 -1.24
CA LEU A 227 20.37 -14.97 -0.12
C LEU A 227 21.28 -16.12 -0.57
N ARG A 228 20.77 -17.03 -1.41
CA ARG A 228 21.57 -18.15 -1.96
C ARG A 228 22.70 -17.70 -2.90
N ARG A 229 22.59 -16.52 -3.52
CA ARG A 229 23.65 -15.93 -4.37
C ARG A 229 24.75 -15.25 -3.56
N GLY A 230 24.58 -15.09 -2.25
CA GLY A 230 25.54 -14.41 -1.38
C GLY A 230 25.40 -12.89 -1.37
N ASN A 231 24.27 -12.35 -1.86
CA ASN A 231 24.02 -10.89 -1.89
C ASN A 231 23.55 -10.34 -0.53
N GLY A 232 23.46 -11.19 0.49
CA GLY A 232 23.09 -10.86 1.85
C GLY A 232 23.02 -12.12 2.70
N GLN A 233 23.01 -11.95 4.02
CA GLN A 233 22.81 -13.04 4.96
C GLN A 233 21.38 -13.04 5.51
N ASN A 234 20.81 -11.87 5.79
CA ASN A 234 19.49 -11.73 6.39
C ASN A 234 18.57 -10.85 5.53
N GLY A 235 17.33 -11.28 5.35
CA GLY A 235 16.31 -10.59 4.57
C GLY A 235 15.03 -10.37 5.36
N LEU A 236 14.38 -9.23 5.12
CA LEU A 236 13.08 -8.89 5.68
C LEU A 236 12.07 -8.68 4.54
N ILE A 237 10.91 -9.32 4.66
CA ILE A 237 9.76 -9.10 3.79
C ILE A 237 8.63 -8.52 4.64
N LEU A 238 8.04 -7.43 4.18
CA LEU A 238 6.80 -6.88 4.71
C LEU A 238 5.67 -7.09 3.70
N ALA A 239 4.75 -7.99 4.03
CA ALA A 239 3.54 -8.26 3.28
C ALA A 239 2.38 -7.44 3.86
N ASN A 240 1.79 -6.60 3.01
CA ASN A 240 0.61 -5.80 3.34
C ASN A 240 -0.63 -6.39 2.68
N GLY A 241 -1.71 -6.51 3.45
CA GLY A 241 -3.05 -6.86 2.97
C GLY A 241 -4.08 -5.76 3.27
N GLY A 242 -5.15 -5.72 2.48
CA GLY A 242 -6.21 -4.72 2.63
C GLY A 242 -5.72 -3.30 2.30
N VAL A 243 -6.08 -2.33 3.15
CA VAL A 243 -5.69 -0.91 3.04
C VAL A 243 -4.80 -0.53 4.23
N LEU A 244 -3.64 -1.17 4.34
CA LEU A 244 -2.79 -1.26 5.54
C LEU A 244 -3.35 -2.11 6.69
N THR A 245 -4.53 -2.70 6.50
CA THR A 245 -5.25 -3.44 7.53
C THR A 245 -4.51 -4.66 8.07
N TYR A 246 -3.81 -5.40 7.21
CA TYR A 246 -3.09 -6.62 7.60
C TYR A 246 -1.60 -6.44 7.31
N GLN A 247 -0.75 -6.74 8.28
CA GLN A 247 0.69 -6.70 8.12
C GLN A 247 1.31 -8.01 8.55
N HIS A 248 2.17 -8.57 7.71
CA HIS A 248 2.96 -9.75 8.03
C HIS A 248 4.42 -9.49 7.70
N ALA A 249 5.28 -9.64 8.71
CA ALA A 249 6.72 -9.59 8.55
C ALA A 249 7.29 -11.02 8.54
N LEU A 250 8.25 -11.27 7.67
CA LEU A 250 9.01 -12.53 7.64
C LEU A 250 10.50 -12.23 7.51
N CYS A 251 11.29 -12.75 8.44
CA CYS A 251 12.73 -12.72 8.41
C CYS A 251 13.27 -14.04 7.85
N LEU A 252 14.16 -13.97 6.87
CA LEU A 252 14.82 -15.13 6.25
C LEU A 252 16.34 -15.00 6.39
N SER A 253 17.05 -16.10 6.57
CA SER A 253 18.51 -16.10 6.63
C SER A 253 19.14 -17.35 6.02
N THR A 254 20.39 -17.24 5.59
CA THR A 254 21.23 -18.40 5.24
C THR A 254 21.76 -19.14 6.47
N SER A 255 21.61 -18.56 7.66
CA SER A 255 21.96 -19.19 8.95
C SER A 255 20.69 -19.56 9.74
N PRO A 256 20.71 -20.65 10.52
CA PRO A 256 19.61 -20.97 11.43
C PRO A 256 19.50 -19.95 12.57
N ARG A 257 18.41 -20.02 13.35
CA ARG A 257 18.23 -19.18 14.54
C ARG A 257 19.41 -19.35 15.51
N ARG A 258 20.01 -18.23 15.92
CA ARG A 258 21.20 -18.21 16.80
C ARG A 258 20.95 -18.80 18.18
N ASP A 259 19.73 -18.66 18.68
CA ASP A 259 19.29 -19.13 20.00
C ASP A 259 18.99 -20.64 20.03
N GLY A 260 18.97 -21.31 18.86
CA GLY A 260 18.59 -22.73 18.73
C GLY A 260 17.15 -23.03 19.14
N SER A 261 16.31 -22.02 19.33
CA SER A 261 14.95 -22.23 19.81
C SER A 261 14.05 -22.81 18.71
N ALA A 262 13.05 -23.58 19.14
CA ALA A 262 12.05 -24.12 18.22
C ALA A 262 11.30 -22.99 17.51
N TYR A 263 10.84 -23.27 16.29
CA TYR A 263 9.94 -22.36 15.61
C TYR A 263 8.65 -22.18 16.41
N PRO A 264 8.11 -20.95 16.51
CA PRO A 264 6.81 -20.74 17.12
C PRO A 264 5.76 -21.59 16.42
N ASP A 265 4.92 -22.28 17.19
CA ASP A 265 3.78 -23.06 16.69
C ASP A 265 2.55 -22.19 16.42
N ARG A 266 2.62 -20.91 16.82
CA ARG A 266 1.58 -19.90 16.64
C ARG A 266 2.19 -18.53 16.33
N ASN A 267 1.35 -17.66 15.79
CA ASN A 267 1.66 -16.25 15.61
C ASN A 267 2.01 -15.61 16.97
N PRO A 268 3.16 -14.93 17.12
CA PRO A 268 3.56 -14.32 18.38
C PRO A 268 2.80 -13.03 18.72
N LEU A 269 2.15 -12.41 17.74
CA LEU A 269 1.31 -11.23 17.92
C LEU A 269 -0.16 -11.60 18.10
N PRO A 270 -0.97 -10.75 18.75
CA PRO A 270 -2.42 -10.92 18.75
C PRO A 270 -2.97 -10.82 17.32
N SER A 271 -4.16 -11.38 17.08
CA SER A 271 -4.81 -11.25 15.76
C SER A 271 -5.17 -9.81 15.43
N HIS A 272 -5.48 -9.01 16.45
CA HIS A 272 -5.72 -7.57 16.36
C HIS A 272 -4.93 -6.87 17.46
N VAL A 273 -4.39 -5.70 17.15
CA VAL A 273 -3.87 -4.80 18.18
C VAL A 273 -5.06 -4.27 19.01
N THR A 274 -4.90 -4.06 20.32
CA THR A 274 -6.03 -3.69 21.21
C THR A 274 -5.74 -2.51 22.13
N ASP A 275 -4.50 -2.05 22.16
CA ASP A 275 -3.95 -1.07 23.10
C ASP A 275 -3.84 0.35 22.51
N ILE A 276 -4.41 0.58 21.33
CA ILE A 276 -4.39 1.89 20.64
C ILE A 276 -5.77 2.55 20.71
N PRO A 277 -5.87 3.83 21.16
CA PRO A 277 -7.13 4.56 21.17
C PRO A 277 -7.69 4.80 19.75
N ILE A 278 -8.91 4.33 19.50
CA ILE A 278 -9.61 4.56 18.22
C ILE A 278 -10.36 5.91 18.31
N PRO A 279 -10.13 6.86 17.40
CA PRO A 279 -10.87 8.11 17.38
C PRO A 279 -12.36 7.90 17.14
N ARG A 280 -13.21 8.53 17.97
CA ARG A 280 -14.66 8.48 17.81
C ARG A 280 -15.11 9.06 16.46
N LEU A 281 -16.11 8.41 15.87
CA LEU A 281 -16.76 8.84 14.63
C LEU A 281 -18.07 9.58 14.93
N THR A 282 -18.34 10.63 14.17
CA THR A 282 -19.58 11.40 14.26
C THR A 282 -20.26 11.51 12.90
N VAL A 283 -21.60 11.62 12.92
CA VAL A 283 -22.45 11.59 11.73
C VAL A 283 -22.75 13.00 11.20
N GLN A 284 -22.61 14.07 12.00
CA GLN A 284 -22.87 15.45 11.56
C GLN A 284 -21.78 16.39 12.08
N ALA A 285 -21.27 17.34 11.27
CA ALA A 285 -20.04 18.03 11.64
C ALA A 285 -19.78 19.46 11.06
N SER A 286 -18.72 20.13 11.55
CA SER A 286 -18.00 21.26 10.94
C SER A 286 -16.56 21.28 11.47
N GLY A 287 -15.56 21.43 10.60
CA GLY A 287 -14.16 21.47 11.03
C GLY A 287 -13.11 21.23 9.94
N GLU A 288 -11.87 20.98 10.36
CA GLU A 288 -10.70 20.75 9.50
C GLU A 288 -10.71 19.37 8.85
N ALA A 289 -10.08 19.23 7.68
CA ALA A 289 -10.17 18.00 6.88
C ALA A 289 -8.84 17.54 6.26
N THR A 290 -8.69 16.20 6.12
CA THR A 290 -7.89 15.56 5.07
C THR A 290 -8.81 15.08 3.96
N TYR A 291 -8.28 14.87 2.76
CA TYR A 291 -9.11 14.58 1.60
C TYR A 291 -8.33 13.84 0.51
N THR A 292 -9.07 13.32 -0.46
CA THR A 292 -8.58 12.92 -1.77
C THR A 292 -9.66 13.21 -2.82
N VAL A 293 -9.29 13.25 -4.09
CA VAL A 293 -10.23 13.49 -5.19
C VAL A 293 -10.06 12.40 -6.24
N GLU A 294 -11.14 11.69 -6.56
CA GLU A 294 -11.17 10.76 -7.68
C GLU A 294 -11.37 11.53 -9.00
N TYR A 295 -10.71 11.08 -10.07
CA TYR A 295 -10.78 11.71 -11.39
C TYR A 295 -11.36 10.77 -12.44
N ASN A 296 -12.12 11.35 -13.37
CA ASN A 296 -12.59 10.67 -14.55
C ASN A 296 -11.42 10.32 -15.50
N ARG A 297 -11.66 9.42 -16.46
CA ARG A 297 -10.65 9.06 -17.46
C ARG A 297 -10.19 10.22 -18.35
N ASN A 298 -11.03 11.24 -18.51
CA ASN A 298 -10.71 12.47 -19.24
C ASN A 298 -9.92 13.50 -18.40
N GLY A 299 -9.57 13.20 -17.15
CA GLY A 299 -8.81 14.08 -16.26
C GLY A 299 -9.64 15.13 -15.53
N THR A 300 -10.97 15.10 -15.63
CA THR A 300 -11.85 15.99 -14.83
C THR A 300 -12.06 15.43 -13.41
N PRO A 301 -12.06 16.28 -12.37
CA PRO A 301 -12.45 15.86 -11.02
C PRO A 301 -13.85 15.25 -11.01
N LYS A 302 -14.01 14.09 -10.37
CA LYS A 302 -15.28 13.36 -10.29
C LYS A 302 -15.97 13.58 -8.95
N ILE A 303 -15.27 13.33 -7.85
CA ILE A 303 -15.79 13.45 -6.48
C ILE A 303 -14.63 13.60 -5.50
N GLY A 304 -14.80 14.45 -4.48
CA GLY A 304 -13.88 14.50 -3.35
C GLY A 304 -14.37 13.63 -2.21
N PHE A 305 -13.43 12.91 -1.59
CA PHE A 305 -13.63 12.13 -0.37
C PHE A 305 -12.90 12.83 0.77
N ILE A 306 -13.62 13.10 1.85
CA ILE A 306 -13.13 13.90 2.97
C ILE A 306 -13.16 13.04 4.23
N VAL A 307 -12.06 13.06 4.98
CA VAL A 307 -12.02 12.62 6.38
C VAL A 307 -11.63 13.83 7.21
N GLY A 308 -12.55 14.36 8.00
CA GLY A 308 -12.31 15.55 8.80
C GLY A 308 -12.41 15.33 10.29
N ARG A 309 -12.10 16.37 11.06
CA ARG A 309 -12.21 16.45 12.50
C ARG A 309 -13.09 17.63 12.90
N LEU A 310 -13.96 17.39 13.87
CA LEU A 310 -14.73 18.43 14.52
C LEU A 310 -13.83 19.34 15.36
N THR A 311 -13.96 20.65 15.20
CA THR A 311 -13.26 21.62 16.05
C THR A 311 -13.79 21.60 17.49
N SER A 312 -15.05 21.25 17.69
CA SER A 312 -15.71 21.23 19.00
C SER A 312 -15.43 19.96 19.82
N SER A 313 -15.33 18.79 19.18
CA SER A 313 -15.24 17.49 19.87
C SER A 313 -14.03 16.64 19.49
N ASN A 314 -13.25 17.06 18.48
CA ASN A 314 -12.13 16.29 17.89
C ASN A 314 -12.54 14.94 17.27
N GLU A 315 -13.84 14.66 17.15
CA GLU A 315 -14.38 13.46 16.51
C GLU A 315 -14.17 13.52 14.99
N ARG A 316 -13.99 12.35 14.38
CA ARG A 316 -13.80 12.24 12.94
C ARG A 316 -15.14 12.09 12.21
N PHE A 317 -15.22 12.63 10.99
CA PHE A 317 -16.34 12.40 10.08
C PHE A 317 -15.84 12.01 8.69
N VAL A 318 -16.70 11.33 7.93
CA VAL A 318 -16.52 11.08 6.49
C VAL A 318 -17.54 11.92 5.74
N ALA A 319 -17.15 12.53 4.62
CA ALA A 319 -18.03 13.30 3.75
C ALA A 319 -17.60 13.21 2.28
N ASN A 320 -18.54 13.54 1.38
CA ASN A 320 -18.26 13.81 -0.03
C ASN A 320 -18.27 15.32 -0.29
N THR A 321 -17.70 15.75 -1.42
CA THR A 321 -17.83 17.15 -1.87
C THR A 321 -19.29 17.53 -2.10
N GLY A 322 -19.75 18.63 -1.50
CA GLY A 322 -21.12 19.11 -1.60
C GLY A 322 -21.43 19.91 -2.87
N ASN A 323 -20.44 20.55 -3.49
CA ASN A 323 -20.65 21.34 -4.71
C ASN A 323 -19.39 21.42 -5.60
N ALA A 324 -19.59 21.88 -6.84
CA ALA A 324 -18.52 21.99 -7.84
C ALA A 324 -17.38 22.93 -7.41
N LYS A 325 -17.71 24.03 -6.74
CA LYS A 325 -16.71 25.01 -6.27
C LYS A 325 -15.79 24.43 -5.18
N THR A 326 -16.33 23.58 -4.30
CA THR A 326 -15.54 22.86 -3.30
C THR A 326 -14.67 21.81 -3.97
N LEU A 327 -15.21 21.08 -4.94
CA LEU A 327 -14.46 20.09 -5.71
C LEU A 327 -13.28 20.73 -6.45
N GLU A 328 -13.50 21.87 -7.12
CA GLU A 328 -12.45 22.66 -7.77
C GLU A 328 -11.34 23.07 -6.79
N GLN A 329 -11.72 23.56 -5.59
CA GLN A 329 -10.75 23.95 -4.56
C GLN A 329 -9.94 22.76 -4.04
N LEU A 330 -10.56 21.59 -3.82
CA LEU A 330 -9.84 20.38 -3.41
C LEU A 330 -8.89 19.89 -4.53
N SER A 331 -9.28 20.08 -5.78
CA SER A 331 -8.48 19.70 -6.95
C SER A 331 -7.37 20.68 -7.32
N SER A 332 -7.25 21.80 -6.61
CA SER A 332 -6.22 22.80 -6.87
C SER A 332 -4.83 22.25 -6.54
N ALA A 333 -3.88 22.41 -7.48
CA ALA A 333 -2.48 22.08 -7.24
C ALA A 333 -1.72 23.20 -6.49
N GLU A 334 -2.30 24.40 -6.41
CA GLU A 334 -1.66 25.60 -5.87
C GLU A 334 -2.08 25.87 -4.42
N ASN A 335 -3.32 25.53 -4.07
CA ASN A 335 -3.86 25.78 -2.74
C ASN A 335 -3.79 24.51 -1.91
N GLU A 336 -3.30 24.62 -0.68
CA GLU A 336 -3.33 23.53 0.30
C GLU A 336 -4.70 23.50 0.98
N PRO A 337 -5.53 22.46 0.78
CA PRO A 337 -6.80 22.40 1.48
C PRO A 337 -6.76 21.64 2.80
N ILE A 338 -5.70 20.89 3.10
CA ILE A 338 -5.58 20.20 4.39
C ILE A 338 -5.43 21.25 5.49
N GLY A 339 -6.23 21.12 6.55
CA GLY A 339 -6.27 22.07 7.67
C GLY A 339 -7.16 23.29 7.44
N ARG A 340 -7.76 23.46 6.25
CA ARG A 340 -8.79 24.49 6.05
C ARG A 340 -10.09 24.06 6.74
N ALA A 341 -10.73 25.01 7.41
CA ALA A 341 -12.06 24.82 7.97
C ALA A 341 -13.15 24.82 6.88
N GLY A 342 -14.22 24.08 7.13
CA GLY A 342 -15.41 24.10 6.29
C GLY A 342 -16.65 23.61 7.03
N TRP A 343 -17.73 23.49 6.27
CA TRP A 343 -19.04 23.07 6.75
C TRP A 343 -19.34 21.68 6.24
N VAL A 344 -19.92 20.82 7.10
CA VAL A 344 -20.49 19.56 6.64
C VAL A 344 -21.96 19.45 7.06
N GLY A 345 -22.80 19.09 6.11
CA GLY A 345 -24.25 18.95 6.29
C GLY A 345 -24.73 17.58 5.81
N GLY A 346 -25.92 17.18 6.24
CA GLY A 346 -26.56 15.98 5.73
C GLY A 346 -27.03 16.18 4.29
N GLY A 347 -26.75 15.21 3.43
CA GLY A 347 -27.26 15.08 2.08
C GLY A 347 -28.14 13.84 1.92
N GLY A 348 -28.62 13.62 0.69
CA GLY A 348 -29.51 12.49 0.38
C GLY A 348 -28.86 11.12 0.65
N GLY A 349 -29.63 10.21 1.25
CA GLY A 349 -29.22 8.82 1.54
C GLY A 349 -28.32 8.67 2.77
N GLY A 350 -28.37 9.61 3.73
CA GLY A 350 -27.54 9.57 4.95
C GLY A 350 -26.08 9.95 4.73
N ARG A 351 -25.75 10.50 3.56
CA ARG A 351 -24.41 11.01 3.23
C ARG A 351 -24.16 12.35 3.88
N ASN A 352 -22.91 12.62 4.18
CA ASN A 352 -22.42 13.93 4.56
C ASN A 352 -21.81 14.65 3.35
N LEU A 353 -22.11 15.94 3.23
CA LEU A 353 -21.61 16.80 2.18
C LEU A 353 -20.78 17.95 2.77
N PHE A 354 -19.54 18.09 2.31
CA PHE A 354 -18.60 19.10 2.77
C PHE A 354 -18.50 20.27 1.78
N THR A 355 -18.46 21.51 2.29
CA THR A 355 -18.21 22.73 1.53
C THR A 355 -17.23 23.67 2.24
N PHE A 356 -16.39 24.39 1.48
CA PHE A 356 -15.55 25.45 2.05
C PHE A 356 -16.33 26.74 2.34
N GLU A 357 -17.46 26.94 1.66
CA GLU A 357 -18.28 28.14 1.79
C GLU A 357 -19.55 27.84 2.58
N GLU A 358 -20.09 28.88 3.21
CA GLU A 358 -21.22 28.78 4.13
C GLU A 358 -22.52 28.31 3.41
N ARG A 359 -23.38 27.70 4.23
CA ARG A 359 -24.60 26.89 4.04
C ARG A 359 -25.63 27.24 2.95
N ALA A 360 -25.40 28.17 2.04
CA ALA A 360 -26.48 28.73 1.22
C ALA A 360 -27.17 27.72 0.28
N ASN A 361 -26.57 26.56 -0.02
CA ASN A 361 -27.17 25.50 -0.84
C ASN A 361 -26.54 24.12 -0.56
N LEU A 362 -26.82 23.51 0.59
CA LEU A 362 -26.53 22.09 0.86
C LEU A 362 -27.83 21.28 0.96
#